data_AF-A0A7Y3GZI1-F1
#
_entry.id   AF-A0A7Y3GZI1-F1
#
_cell.length_a   1.000
_cell.length_b   1.000
_cell.length_c   1.000
_cell.angle_alpha   90.00
_cell.angle_beta   90.00
_cell.angle_gamma   90.00
#
_symmetry.space_group_name_H-M   'P 1'
#
loop_
_entity.id
_entity.type
_entity.pdbx_description
1 polymer ?
#
loop_
_entity_poly.entity_id
_entity_poly.type
_entity_poly.pdbx_seq_one_letter_code
_entity_poly.pdbx_strand_id
1 'polypeptide(L)'
;MNNPRLWIVAIIVGLAGVVTFSMLAADAGPVNTDRNSVAIKGYDTVAYFTMGRAVQGKPEFEHIWQDARWHFTSAEHRDLFAGNPNRYAPRYGGYCAGGMALGRKARIDPDAWAIVDDQLYLNYSKKDRDALVENPAPKIADADRNWAGMDH
;
A
#
# COMPACT_ATOMS: atom_id res chain seq x y z
N MET A 1 6.76 5.51 78.33
CA MET A 1 7.90 6.21 77.68
C MET A 1 7.80 6.03 76.16
N ASN A 2 7.34 7.08 75.48
CA ASN A 2 7.59 7.53 74.10
C ASN A 2 8.23 6.59 73.05
N ASN A 3 7.47 6.25 72.00
CA ASN A 3 7.59 6.81 70.62
C ASN A 3 7.09 5.81 69.54
N PRO A 4 6.08 6.14 68.72
CA PRO A 4 5.68 5.31 67.58
C PRO A 4 6.58 5.59 66.36
N ARG A 5 7.32 4.58 65.90
CA ARG A 5 8.05 4.65 64.63
C ARG A 5 7.12 4.26 63.49
N LEU A 6 6.72 5.27 62.72
CA LEU A 6 6.10 5.17 61.41
C LEU A 6 6.98 4.32 60.48
N TRP A 7 6.44 3.21 59.96
CA TRP A 7 7.03 2.50 58.83
C TRP A 7 6.27 2.92 57.58
N ILE A 8 6.91 3.74 56.75
CA ILE A 8 6.46 4.08 55.41
C ILE A 8 6.57 2.81 54.56
N VAL A 9 5.44 2.28 54.11
CA VAL A 9 5.40 1.26 53.06
C VAL A 9 5.60 1.99 51.73
N ALA A 10 6.77 1.84 51.12
CA ALA A 10 7.02 2.28 49.75
C ALA A 10 6.35 1.28 48.79
N ILE A 11 5.17 1.65 48.26
CA ILE A 11 4.55 0.92 47.17
C ILE A 11 5.23 1.38 45.87
N ILE A 12 6.11 0.55 45.32
CA ILE A 12 6.62 0.73 43.97
C ILE A 12 5.52 0.23 43.02
N VAL A 13 4.71 1.15 42.50
CA VAL A 13 3.81 0.86 41.37
C VAL A 13 4.65 0.88 40.10
N GLY A 14 5.00 -0.30 39.59
CA GLY A 14 5.59 -0.45 38.27
C GLY A 14 4.56 -0.15 37.18
N LEU A 15 4.62 1.04 36.58
CA LEU A 15 3.92 1.32 35.33
C LEU A 15 4.65 0.61 34.18
N ALA A 16 4.12 -0.53 33.73
CA ALA A 16 4.47 -1.09 32.43
C ALA A 16 3.83 -0.19 31.35
N GLY A 17 4.66 0.62 30.69
CA GLY A 17 4.23 1.50 29.61
C GLY A 17 3.74 0.69 28.41
N VAL A 18 2.47 0.85 28.06
CA VAL A 18 1.92 0.39 26.78
C VAL A 18 2.51 1.29 25.70
N VAL A 19 3.47 0.79 24.93
CA VAL A 19 3.97 1.49 23.73
C VAL A 19 2.93 1.30 22.64
N THR A 20 2.03 2.26 22.48
CA THR A 20 1.12 2.30 21.34
C THR A 20 1.93 2.71 20.11
N PHE A 21 2.27 1.74 19.26
CA PHE A 21 2.81 2.01 17.94
C PHE A 21 1.66 2.54 17.08
N SER A 22 1.49 3.86 17.02
CA SER A 22 0.59 4.48 16.07
C SER A 22 1.14 4.24 14.66
N MET A 23 0.59 3.27 13.94
CA MET A 23 0.69 3.26 12.49
C MET A 23 0.01 4.54 12.00
N LEU A 24 0.81 5.54 11.63
CA LEU A 24 0.34 6.58 10.73
C LEU A 24 -0.14 5.86 9.47
N ALA A 25 -1.45 5.77 9.29
CA ALA A 25 -2.02 5.43 8.00
C ALA A 25 -1.52 6.53 7.06
N ALA A 26 -0.53 6.18 6.23
CA ALA A 26 -0.09 7.06 5.17
C ALA A 26 -1.32 7.40 4.35
N ASP A 27 -1.65 8.68 4.28
CA ASP A 27 -2.67 9.18 3.37
C ASP A 27 -2.31 8.67 1.98
N ALA A 28 -3.09 7.73 1.48
CA ALA A 28 -2.82 7.18 0.19
C ALA A 28 -3.34 8.21 -0.80
N GLY A 29 -2.40 8.95 -1.37
CA GLY A 29 -2.69 9.89 -2.44
C GLY A 29 -3.53 9.27 -3.58
N PRO A 30 -4.04 10.11 -4.49
CA PRO A 30 -5.08 9.74 -5.44
C PRO A 30 -4.72 8.48 -6.22
N VAL A 31 -5.72 7.59 -6.35
CA VAL A 31 -5.60 6.35 -7.12
C VAL A 31 -5.59 6.68 -8.62
N ASN A 32 -4.79 5.95 -9.38
CA ASN A 32 -4.75 5.99 -10.84
C ASN A 32 -6.05 5.39 -11.41
N THR A 33 -7.05 6.23 -11.63
CA THR A 33 -8.36 5.82 -12.17
C THR A 33 -8.59 6.26 -13.60
N ASP A 34 -9.53 5.60 -14.28
CA ASP A 34 -10.12 6.10 -15.51
C ASP A 34 -11.22 7.16 -15.25
N ARG A 35 -11.95 7.56 -16.31
CA ARG A 35 -13.03 8.56 -16.23
C ARG A 35 -14.24 8.11 -15.40
N ASN A 36 -14.35 6.83 -15.08
CA ASN A 36 -15.44 6.22 -14.31
C ASN A 36 -14.97 5.81 -12.89
N SER A 37 -13.85 6.38 -12.43
CA SER A 37 -13.19 6.06 -11.17
C SER A 37 -12.74 4.60 -11.04
N VAL A 38 -12.56 3.87 -12.14
CA VAL A 38 -12.07 2.48 -12.10
C VAL A 38 -10.57 2.48 -11.93
N ALA A 39 -10.10 1.88 -10.84
CA ALA A 39 -8.69 1.78 -10.50
C ALA A 39 -7.94 0.93 -11.54
N ILE A 40 -6.73 1.37 -11.91
CA ILE A 40 -5.72 0.59 -12.64
C ILE A 40 -6.25 -0.17 -13.87
N LYS A 41 -7.18 0.44 -14.61
CA LYS A 41 -7.84 -0.14 -15.80
C LYS A 41 -8.71 -1.38 -15.52
N GLY A 42 -9.15 -1.57 -14.28
CA GLY A 42 -10.04 -2.67 -13.87
C GLY A 42 -9.34 -4.02 -13.71
N TYR A 43 -8.02 -4.03 -13.54
CA TYR A 43 -7.27 -5.26 -13.27
C TYR A 43 -7.35 -5.65 -11.80
N ASP A 44 -7.42 -6.94 -11.56
CA ASP A 44 -7.48 -7.53 -10.23
C ASP A 44 -6.08 -7.49 -9.59
N THR A 45 -5.94 -6.70 -8.53
CA THR A 45 -4.67 -6.57 -7.83
C THR A 45 -4.27 -7.82 -7.05
N VAL A 46 -5.25 -8.58 -6.55
CA VAL A 46 -5.02 -9.80 -5.80
C VAL A 46 -4.48 -10.90 -6.72
N ALA A 47 -4.91 -10.92 -7.98
CA ALA A 47 -4.43 -11.88 -8.98
C ALA A 47 -2.90 -11.78 -9.23
N TYR A 48 -2.27 -10.62 -9.05
CA TYR A 48 -0.81 -10.53 -9.14
C TYR A 48 -0.12 -11.38 -8.06
N PHE A 49 -0.71 -11.45 -6.85
CA PHE A 49 -0.17 -12.20 -5.72
C PHE A 49 -0.58 -13.68 -5.76
N THR A 50 -1.85 -13.97 -6.08
CA THR A 50 -2.42 -15.32 -5.97
C THR A 50 -2.28 -16.14 -7.25
N MET A 51 -2.28 -15.49 -8.41
CA MET A 51 -2.24 -16.13 -9.73
C MET A 51 -0.94 -15.86 -10.51
N GLY A 52 -0.12 -14.90 -10.05
CA GLY A 52 1.15 -14.55 -10.69
C GLY A 52 0.99 -13.98 -12.10
N ARG A 53 -0.14 -13.34 -12.41
CA ARG A 53 -0.39 -12.72 -13.73
C ARG A 53 -1.43 -11.61 -13.63
N ALA A 54 -1.39 -10.70 -14.61
CA ALA A 54 -2.43 -9.70 -14.81
C ALA A 54 -3.73 -10.39 -15.24
N VAL A 55 -4.83 -10.12 -14.53
CA VAL A 55 -6.16 -10.60 -14.92
C VAL A 55 -7.15 -9.47 -14.79
N GLN A 56 -7.98 -9.31 -15.81
CA GLN A 56 -9.02 -8.29 -15.78
C GLN A 56 -10.13 -8.73 -14.81
N GLY A 57 -10.45 -7.85 -13.88
CA GLY A 57 -11.57 -8.03 -12.96
C GLY A 57 -12.91 -7.78 -13.65
N LYS A 58 -13.98 -7.99 -12.90
CA LYS A 58 -15.35 -7.80 -13.37
C LYS A 58 -16.07 -6.77 -12.51
N PRO A 59 -16.94 -5.92 -13.09
CA PRO A 59 -17.75 -4.98 -12.31
C PRO A 59 -18.68 -5.64 -11.28
N GLU A 60 -19.03 -6.92 -11.48
CA GLU A 60 -19.85 -7.70 -10.52
C GLU A 60 -19.11 -7.99 -9.20
N PHE A 61 -17.77 -7.99 -9.22
CA PHE A 61 -16.92 -8.16 -8.05
C PHE A 61 -16.13 -6.87 -7.82
N GLU A 62 -16.82 -5.88 -7.25
CA GLU A 62 -16.27 -4.56 -6.99
C GLU A 62 -16.10 -4.28 -5.49
N HIS A 63 -15.06 -3.52 -5.15
CA HIS A 63 -14.92 -2.86 -3.86
C HIS A 63 -14.53 -1.39 -4.05
N ILE A 64 -15.15 -0.50 -3.27
CA ILE A 64 -14.80 0.93 -3.28
C ILE A 64 -13.81 1.20 -2.15
N TRP A 65 -12.64 1.74 -2.50
CA TRP A 65 -11.60 2.11 -1.55
C TRP A 65 -10.80 3.28 -2.11
N GLN A 66 -10.60 4.32 -1.28
CA GLN A 66 -9.91 5.57 -1.65
C GLN A 66 -10.53 6.24 -2.88
N ASP A 67 -11.85 6.40 -2.84
CA ASP A 67 -12.67 7.00 -3.89
C ASP A 67 -12.51 6.36 -5.29
N ALA A 68 -11.97 5.14 -5.34
CA ALA A 68 -11.78 4.36 -6.53
C ALA A 68 -12.54 3.03 -6.48
N ARG A 69 -13.01 2.58 -7.64
CA ARG A 69 -13.69 1.32 -7.87
C ARG A 69 -12.66 0.27 -8.29
N TRP A 70 -12.46 -0.74 -7.45
CA TRP A 70 -11.54 -1.85 -7.71
C TRP A 70 -12.31 -3.06 -8.19
N HIS A 71 -11.90 -3.65 -9.32
CA HIS A 71 -12.55 -4.83 -9.91
C HIS A 71 -11.72 -6.08 -9.67
N PHE A 72 -12.40 -7.17 -9.36
CA PHE A 72 -11.78 -8.46 -9.03
C PHE A 72 -12.33 -9.56 -9.93
N THR A 73 -11.57 -10.64 -10.06
CA THR A 73 -11.95 -11.80 -10.87
C THR A 73 -12.97 -12.70 -10.16
N SER A 74 -13.06 -12.60 -8.84
CA SER A 74 -13.98 -13.35 -7.99
C SER A 74 -14.38 -12.57 -6.73
N ALA A 75 -15.46 -13.00 -6.08
CA ALA A 75 -15.86 -12.51 -4.76
C ALA A 75 -14.76 -12.73 -3.71
N GLU A 76 -14.05 -13.87 -3.77
CA GLU A 76 -12.93 -14.18 -2.87
C GLU A 76 -11.79 -13.16 -3.01
N HIS A 77 -11.39 -12.80 -4.23
CA HIS A 77 -10.36 -11.79 -4.44
C HIS A 77 -10.79 -10.41 -3.96
N ARG A 78 -12.05 -10.03 -4.19
CA ARG A 78 -12.62 -8.79 -3.63
C ARG A 78 -12.53 -8.78 -2.10
N ASP A 79 -12.89 -9.89 -1.47
CA ASP A 79 -12.91 -10.00 -0.01
C ASP A 79 -11.48 -10.01 0.57
N LEU A 80 -10.51 -10.63 -0.12
CA LEU A 80 -9.08 -10.54 0.22
C LEU A 80 -8.58 -9.09 0.17
N PHE A 81 -8.91 -8.35 -0.89
CA PHE A 81 -8.54 -6.94 -0.99
C PHE A 81 -9.19 -6.11 0.11
N ALA A 82 -10.51 -6.25 0.30
CA ALA A 82 -11.25 -5.50 1.32
C ALA A 82 -10.73 -5.77 2.75
N GLY A 83 -10.29 -6.99 3.02
CA GLY A 83 -9.70 -7.36 4.31
C GLY A 83 -8.29 -6.81 4.56
N ASN A 84 -7.51 -6.55 3.51
CA ASN A 84 -6.16 -5.98 3.65
C ASN A 84 -5.74 -5.16 2.41
N PRO A 85 -6.34 -3.99 2.18
CA PRO A 85 -6.12 -3.25 0.94
C PRO A 85 -4.68 -2.74 0.84
N ASN A 86 -4.02 -2.43 1.96
CA ASN A 86 -2.61 -1.97 1.96
C ASN A 86 -1.61 -3.03 1.46
N ARG A 87 -1.96 -4.32 1.53
CA ARG A 87 -1.13 -5.39 0.97
C ARG A 87 -1.31 -5.52 -0.54
N TYR A 88 -2.56 -5.47 -0.99
CA TYR A 88 -2.91 -5.80 -2.36
C TYR A 88 -2.91 -4.57 -3.27
N ALA A 89 -3.16 -3.38 -2.76
CA ALA A 89 -3.09 -2.15 -3.54
C ALA A 89 -1.65 -1.90 -4.02
N PRO A 90 -1.48 -1.48 -5.29
CA PRO A 90 -0.18 -1.07 -5.78
C PRO A 90 0.31 0.18 -5.05
N ARG A 91 1.63 0.27 -4.87
CA ARG A 91 2.30 1.49 -4.42
C ARG A 91 1.97 2.66 -5.35
N TYR A 92 2.06 3.86 -4.79
CA TYR A 92 1.88 5.12 -5.51
C TYR A 92 0.52 5.23 -6.21
N GLY A 93 -0.54 4.75 -5.55
CA GLY A 93 -1.91 4.78 -6.09
C GLY A 93 -2.10 3.99 -7.39
N GLY A 94 -1.15 3.14 -7.78
CA GLY A 94 -1.18 2.44 -9.07
C GLY A 94 -0.65 3.26 -10.26
N TYR A 95 0.08 4.34 -10.02
CA TYR A 95 0.91 4.98 -11.03
C TYR A 95 2.22 4.22 -11.24
N CYS A 96 2.88 4.45 -12.39
CA CYS A 96 4.17 3.83 -12.71
C CYS A 96 5.24 4.17 -11.64
N ALA A 97 5.82 3.14 -11.02
CA ALA A 97 6.88 3.29 -10.01
C ALA A 97 8.13 4.00 -10.57
N GLY A 98 8.58 3.64 -11.77
CA GLY A 98 9.67 4.35 -12.44
C GLY A 98 9.34 5.80 -12.80
N GLY A 99 8.08 6.09 -13.12
CA GLY A 99 7.60 7.45 -13.31
C GLY A 99 7.61 8.23 -11.99
N MET A 100 7.20 7.59 -10.91
CA MET A 100 7.19 8.18 -9.58
C MET A 100 8.61 8.46 -9.06
N ALA A 101 9.57 7.58 -9.33
CA ALA A 101 10.99 7.84 -9.06
C ALA A 101 11.53 9.09 -9.77
N LEU A 102 10.90 9.50 -10.88
CA LEU A 102 11.21 10.71 -11.63
C LEU A 102 10.27 11.89 -11.29
N GLY A 103 9.46 11.78 -10.24
CA GLY A 103 8.59 12.86 -9.77
C GLY A 103 7.37 13.12 -10.65
N ARG A 104 6.87 12.11 -11.38
CA ARG A 104 5.70 12.27 -12.25
C ARG A 104 4.71 11.11 -12.16
N LYS A 105 3.41 11.43 -12.20
CA LYS A 105 2.33 10.45 -12.38
C LYS A 105 2.34 9.98 -13.84
N ALA A 106 2.48 8.67 -14.06
CA ALA A 106 2.46 8.09 -15.40
C ALA A 106 1.55 6.86 -15.46
N ARG A 107 0.89 6.66 -16.61
CA ARG A 107 0.06 5.49 -16.91
C ARG A 107 0.86 4.19 -16.77
N ILE A 108 0.14 3.09 -16.60
CA ILE A 108 0.71 1.75 -16.41
C ILE A 108 0.35 0.81 -17.55
N ASP A 109 1.16 -0.21 -17.74
CA ASP A 109 0.85 -1.44 -18.45
C ASP A 109 0.54 -2.51 -17.39
N PRO A 110 -0.67 -3.09 -17.34
CA PRO A 110 -1.04 -4.11 -16.36
C PRO A 110 -0.12 -5.34 -16.38
N ASP A 111 0.50 -5.66 -17.52
CA ASP A 111 1.46 -6.77 -17.63
C ASP A 111 2.89 -6.39 -17.19
N ALA A 112 3.12 -5.13 -16.82
CA ALA A 112 4.41 -4.60 -16.37
C ALA A 112 4.43 -4.37 -14.86
N TRP A 113 4.25 -5.44 -14.10
CA TRP A 113 4.19 -5.41 -12.64
C TRP A 113 5.37 -6.16 -12.01
N ALA A 114 5.65 -5.84 -10.76
CA ALA A 114 6.57 -6.59 -9.91
C ALA A 114 6.08 -6.55 -8.47
N ILE A 115 6.35 -7.62 -7.72
CA ILE A 115 6.21 -7.63 -6.27
C ILE A 115 7.62 -7.59 -5.68
N VAL A 116 7.90 -6.56 -4.88
CA VAL A 116 9.18 -6.39 -4.19
C VAL A 116 8.84 -6.19 -2.72
N ASP A 117 9.44 -7.00 -1.84
CA ASP A 117 9.19 -6.96 -0.39
C ASP A 117 7.68 -6.99 -0.02
N ASP A 118 6.92 -7.91 -0.64
CA ASP A 118 5.46 -8.08 -0.47
C ASP A 118 4.64 -6.82 -0.83
N GLN A 119 5.19 -5.91 -1.64
CA GLN A 119 4.51 -4.72 -2.15
C GLN A 119 4.39 -4.76 -3.68
N LEU A 120 3.21 -4.43 -4.19
CA LEU A 120 2.93 -4.40 -5.63
C LEU A 120 3.38 -3.09 -6.26
N TYR A 121 4.15 -3.17 -7.34
CA TYR A 121 4.59 -2.04 -8.16
C TYR A 121 4.11 -2.22 -9.59
N LEU A 122 3.41 -1.22 -10.12
CA LEU A 122 3.01 -1.16 -11.53
C LEU A 122 3.98 -0.26 -12.29
N ASN A 123 4.19 -0.54 -13.58
CA ASN A 123 5.13 0.19 -14.42
C ASN A 123 4.50 0.55 -15.77
N TYR A 124 5.08 1.53 -16.45
CA TYR A 124 4.63 1.98 -17.77
C TYR A 124 4.88 0.94 -18.86
N SER A 125 5.96 0.17 -18.74
CA SER A 125 6.35 -0.88 -19.67
C SER A 125 7.15 -1.98 -18.98
N LYS A 126 7.27 -3.15 -19.61
CA LYS A 126 8.12 -4.25 -19.12
C LYS A 126 9.58 -3.83 -18.96
N LYS A 127 10.08 -2.93 -19.82
CA LYS A 127 11.42 -2.36 -19.71
C LYS A 127 11.57 -1.51 -18.44
N ASP A 128 10.58 -0.69 -18.11
CA ASP A 128 10.59 0.09 -16.87
C ASP A 128 10.51 -0.82 -15.63
N ARG A 129 9.70 -1.89 -15.72
CA ARG A 129 9.62 -2.95 -14.71
C ARG A 129 10.97 -3.64 -14.52
N ASP A 130 11.64 -4.03 -15.60
CA ASP A 130 12.95 -4.68 -15.54
C ASP A 130 13.97 -3.74 -14.87
N ALA A 131 13.97 -2.46 -15.24
CA ALA A 131 14.84 -1.47 -14.62
C ALA A 131 14.53 -1.26 -13.12
N LEU A 132 13.27 -1.36 -12.69
CA LEU A 132 12.90 -1.34 -11.27
C LEU A 132 13.48 -2.57 -10.55
N VAL A 133 13.27 -3.77 -11.10
CA VAL A 133 13.69 -5.03 -10.49
C VAL A 133 15.22 -5.18 -10.45
N GLU A 134 15.94 -4.64 -11.44
CA GLU A 134 17.41 -4.68 -11.48
C GLU A 134 18.05 -3.87 -10.34
N ASN A 135 17.42 -2.77 -9.92
CA ASN A 135 17.95 -1.91 -8.87
C ASN A 135 16.82 -1.29 -8.02
N PRO A 136 16.12 -2.10 -7.20
CA PRO A 136 14.86 -1.71 -6.58
C PRO A 136 15.02 -0.66 -5.49
N ALA A 137 15.97 -0.87 -4.56
CA ALA A 137 16.13 -0.02 -3.38
C ALA A 137 16.27 1.49 -3.69
N PRO A 138 17.21 1.95 -4.54
CA PRO A 138 17.32 3.38 -4.83
C PRO A 138 16.10 3.92 -5.60
N LYS A 139 15.53 3.15 -6.53
CA LYS A 139 14.36 3.57 -7.30
C LYS A 139 13.12 3.71 -6.43
N ILE A 140 12.91 2.78 -5.50
CA ILE A 140 11.81 2.83 -4.54
C ILE A 140 12.02 4.00 -3.59
N ALA A 141 13.23 4.22 -3.07
CA ALA A 141 13.51 5.36 -2.19
C ALA A 141 13.25 6.72 -2.87
N ASP A 142 13.62 6.85 -4.15
CA ASP A 142 13.32 8.05 -4.93
C ASP A 142 11.82 8.21 -5.17
N ALA A 143 11.11 7.12 -5.49
CA ALA A 143 9.68 7.14 -5.70
C ALA A 143 8.91 7.45 -4.41
N ASP A 144 9.28 6.88 -3.26
CA ASP A 144 8.68 7.18 -1.96
C ASP A 144 8.86 8.66 -1.60
N ARG A 145 10.07 9.20 -1.78
CA ARG A 145 10.37 10.63 -1.51
C ARG A 145 9.52 11.55 -2.39
N ASN A 146 9.42 11.25 -3.68
CA ASN A 146 8.63 12.07 -4.60
C ASN A 146 7.13 11.94 -4.32
N TRP A 147 6.65 10.73 -4.03
CA TRP A 147 5.25 10.49 -3.70
C TRP A 147 4.82 11.29 -2.46
N ALA A 148 5.62 11.24 -1.39
CA ALA A 148 5.34 11.98 -0.15
C ALA A 148 5.36 13.52 -0.33
N GLY A 149 6.05 14.02 -1.37
CA GLY A 149 6.13 15.45 -1.68
C GLY A 149 5.11 15.93 -2.73
N MET A 150 4.24 15.05 -3.24
CA MET A 150 3.20 15.46 -4.19
C MET A 150 1.94 15.92 -3.45
N ASP A 151 1.35 17.01 -3.93
CA ASP A 151 -0.02 17.35 -3.56
C ASP A 151 -0.96 16.25 -4.11
N HIS A 152 -1.91 15.85 -3.28
CA HIS A 152 -2.79 14.70 -3.50
C HIS A 152 -4.24 15.16 -3.69
#